data_AF-A0A913WUS4-F1
#
_entry.id   AF-A0A913WUS4-F1
#
_cell.length_a   1.000
_cell.length_b   1.000
_cell.length_c   1.000
_cell.angle_alpha   90.00
_cell.angle_beta   90.00
_cell.angle_gamma   90.00
#
_symmetry.space_group_name_H-M   'P 1'
#
loop_
_entity.id
_entity.type
_entity.pdbx_description
1 polymer ?
#
loop_
_entity_poly.entity_id
_entity_poly.type
_entity_poly.pdbx_seq_one_letter_code
_entity_poly.pdbx_strand_id
1 'polypeptide(L)'
;MKGFQCFKTFFENVNHNEHKMKKIANTCTYTIEKMDLTGLDYLWRIVLEVPSEEIAMLAIRLLLKLSYTWLSPKLKKDSLNIHKKFILECYKRLEHIMSVLGHHSVSHAATSATVAATVPITHEAILSPSAIRTNNLLSIERLLMIAEHYIITVEDLHAGPRTLLPHGASFHGHPITVNINCDVPKQHITLQCHSNESLRSLRHRIAGRLNVTPEQVQIFNNEKMLLSSKDPKLLYQLEFEDEQIIFVKTTGSSVTMVTNKDEIEMQDIRADDTSASGCNRQAYALEQERIMPGVIMSTECRAFDKLYQLAELEEPSITSHVQRLLMLLPTDPVVQEALDSIGQQFTLTCTTGSTSMDDSGGVVPTTTNLKNMFRCTAAGMSPFRVLYNLE
;
A
#
# COMPACT_ATOMS: atom_id res chain seq x y z
N MET A 1 0.36 -12.15 -27.53
CA MET A 1 -1.12 -12.01 -27.36
C MET A 1 -1.91 -13.30 -27.59
N LYS A 2 -1.96 -13.89 -28.79
CA LYS A 2 -2.80 -15.10 -29.05
C LYS A 2 -2.46 -16.30 -28.15
N GLY A 3 -1.18 -16.52 -27.84
CA GLY A 3 -0.74 -17.60 -26.94
C GLY A 3 -1.31 -17.48 -25.52
N PHE A 4 -1.26 -16.28 -24.92
CA PHE A 4 -1.85 -16.05 -23.59
C PHE A 4 -3.37 -16.24 -23.59
N GLN A 5 -4.06 -15.81 -24.66
CA GLN A 5 -5.50 -16.03 -24.77
C GLN A 5 -5.85 -17.53 -24.88
N CYS A 6 -5.01 -18.32 -25.56
CA CYS A 6 -5.15 -19.77 -25.61
C CYS A 6 -4.97 -20.38 -24.21
N PHE A 7 -3.89 -20.00 -23.50
CA PHE A 7 -3.66 -20.43 -22.12
C PHE A 7 -4.84 -20.09 -21.21
N LYS A 8 -5.31 -18.83 -21.23
CA LYS A 8 -6.44 -18.37 -20.41
C LYS A 8 -7.71 -19.17 -20.68
N THR A 9 -8.06 -19.37 -21.95
CA THR A 9 -9.24 -20.15 -22.34
C THR A 9 -9.13 -21.60 -21.86
N PHE A 10 -7.95 -22.22 -22.02
CA PHE A 10 -7.71 -23.59 -21.56
C PHE A 10 -7.79 -23.69 -20.04
N PHE A 11 -7.12 -22.80 -19.31
CA PHE A 11 -7.15 -22.72 -17.84
C PHE A 11 -8.58 -22.58 -17.30
N GLU A 12 -9.37 -21.69 -17.90
CA GLU A 12 -10.77 -21.47 -17.52
C GLU A 12 -11.62 -22.72 -17.77
N ASN A 13 -11.49 -23.36 -18.94
CA ASN A 13 -12.25 -24.56 -19.28
C ASN A 13 -11.90 -25.76 -18.39
N VAL A 14 -10.61 -25.99 -18.11
CA VAL A 14 -10.17 -27.10 -17.23
C VAL A 14 -10.77 -26.94 -15.84
N ASN A 15 -10.62 -25.76 -15.24
CA ASN A 15 -11.14 -25.52 -13.90
C ASN A 15 -12.67 -25.44 -13.85
N HIS A 16 -13.32 -25.07 -14.95
CA HIS A 16 -14.77 -25.15 -15.07
C HIS A 16 -15.25 -26.61 -15.07
N ASN A 17 -14.60 -27.48 -15.85
CA ASN A 17 -14.90 -28.90 -15.91
C ASN A 17 -14.60 -29.63 -14.59
N GLU A 18 -13.59 -29.19 -13.83
CA GLU A 18 -13.29 -29.71 -12.49
C GLU A 18 -14.19 -29.13 -11.37
N HIS A 19 -15.19 -28.31 -11.72
CA HIS A 19 -16.09 -27.65 -10.78
C HIS A 19 -15.37 -26.77 -9.74
N LYS A 20 -14.18 -26.27 -10.08
CA LYS A 20 -13.41 -25.32 -9.25
C LYS A 20 -13.80 -23.88 -9.53
N MET A 21 -14.28 -23.59 -10.74
CA MET A 21 -14.88 -22.32 -11.11
C MET A 21 -16.20 -22.49 -11.86
N LYS A 22 -17.11 -21.54 -11.68
CA LYS A 22 -18.41 -21.50 -12.35
C LYS A 22 -18.51 -20.25 -13.20
N LYS A 23 -18.92 -20.39 -14.46
CA LYS A 23 -19.22 -19.25 -15.32
C LYS A 23 -20.46 -18.53 -14.80
N ILE A 24 -20.37 -17.22 -14.61
CA ILE A 24 -21.51 -16.40 -14.22
C ILE A 24 -22.42 -16.24 -15.44
N ALA A 25 -23.71 -16.58 -15.28
CA ALA A 25 -24.69 -16.52 -16.35
C ALA A 25 -24.71 -15.12 -17.00
N ASN A 26 -24.81 -15.08 -18.34
CA ASN A 26 -24.88 -13.86 -19.14
C ASN A 26 -23.66 -12.93 -19.03
N THR A 27 -22.51 -13.43 -18.53
CA THR A 27 -21.25 -12.70 -18.52
C THR A 27 -20.08 -13.58 -19.01
N CYS A 28 -18.99 -12.94 -19.42
CA CYS A 28 -17.71 -13.61 -19.69
C CYS A 28 -16.83 -13.70 -18.42
N THR A 29 -17.44 -13.76 -17.24
CA THR A 29 -16.74 -13.79 -15.96
C THR A 29 -16.98 -15.10 -15.21
N TYR A 30 -16.05 -15.46 -14.33
CA TYR A 30 -16.10 -16.68 -13.53
C TYR A 30 -16.14 -16.34 -12.05
N THR A 31 -16.80 -17.21 -11.29
CA THR A 31 -16.71 -17.27 -9.83
C THR A 31 -15.90 -18.49 -9.43
N ILE A 32 -14.92 -18.32 -8.55
CA ILE A 32 -14.12 -19.40 -7.98
C ILE A 32 -14.86 -19.98 -6.78
N GLU A 33 -15.07 -21.29 -6.81
CA GLU A 33 -15.69 -22.07 -5.74
C GLU A 33 -14.65 -22.84 -4.92
N LYS A 34 -13.48 -23.14 -5.50
CA LYS A 34 -12.36 -23.80 -4.83
C LYS A 34 -11.01 -23.16 -5.23
N MET A 35 -10.15 -22.94 -4.25
CA MET A 35 -8.87 -22.22 -4.42
C MET A 35 -7.76 -23.06 -5.06
N ASP A 36 -7.90 -24.39 -5.09
CA ASP A 36 -6.91 -25.34 -5.60
C ASP A 36 -6.94 -25.44 -7.14
N LEU A 37 -6.85 -24.30 -7.82
CA LEU A 37 -6.98 -24.20 -9.28
C LEU A 37 -5.89 -24.99 -10.01
N THR A 38 -6.31 -25.84 -10.95
CA THR A 38 -5.40 -26.61 -11.81
C THR A 38 -4.65 -25.68 -12.76
N GLY A 39 -3.33 -25.80 -12.75
CA GLY A 39 -2.44 -25.03 -13.61
C GLY A 39 -2.10 -23.62 -13.11
N LEU A 40 -2.40 -23.30 -11.84
CA LEU A 40 -2.08 -21.99 -11.26
C LEU A 40 -0.56 -21.72 -11.25
N ASP A 41 0.27 -22.74 -11.07
CA ASP A 41 1.74 -22.60 -11.14
C ASP A 41 2.22 -22.17 -12.53
N TYR A 42 1.56 -22.60 -13.61
CA TYR A 42 1.88 -22.12 -14.95
C TYR A 42 1.52 -20.64 -15.12
N LEU A 43 0.43 -20.17 -14.51
CA LEU A 43 0.12 -18.75 -14.51
C LEU A 43 1.21 -17.95 -13.78
N TRP A 44 1.68 -18.43 -12.63
CA TRP A 44 2.81 -17.81 -11.92
C TRP A 44 4.09 -17.76 -12.78
N ARG A 45 4.42 -18.83 -13.49
CA ARG A 45 5.57 -18.82 -14.42
C ARG A 45 5.38 -17.81 -15.54
N ILE A 46 4.19 -17.73 -16.15
CA ILE A 46 3.90 -16.71 -17.17
C ILE A 46 4.07 -15.31 -16.59
N VAL A 47 3.57 -15.07 -15.37
CA VAL A 47 3.71 -13.78 -14.71
C VAL A 47 5.18 -13.42 -14.52
N LEU A 48 6.00 -14.32 -13.96
CA LEU A 48 7.37 -13.99 -13.57
C LEU A 48 8.36 -14.04 -14.73
N GLU A 49 8.24 -15.02 -15.62
CA GLU A 49 9.31 -15.39 -16.56
C GLU A 49 9.08 -14.87 -17.98
N VAL A 50 7.87 -14.39 -18.34
CA VAL A 50 7.62 -13.96 -19.73
C VAL A 50 8.38 -12.67 -20.05
N PRO A 51 9.12 -12.58 -21.17
CA PRO A 51 9.83 -11.35 -21.54
C PRO A 51 8.91 -10.19 -21.94
N SER A 52 7.69 -10.51 -22.42
CA SER A 52 6.74 -9.51 -22.90
C SER A 52 5.94 -8.90 -21.75
N GLU A 53 6.16 -7.61 -21.50
CA GLU A 53 5.52 -6.90 -20.40
C GLU A 53 3.99 -6.81 -20.55
N GLU A 54 3.49 -6.64 -21.78
CA GLU A 54 2.05 -6.67 -22.03
C GLU A 54 1.40 -8.00 -21.61
N ILE A 55 2.08 -9.12 -21.89
CA ILE A 55 1.60 -10.45 -21.51
C ILE A 55 1.70 -10.64 -19.99
N ALA A 56 2.80 -10.22 -19.38
CA ALA A 56 2.96 -10.26 -17.92
C ALA A 56 1.84 -9.48 -17.23
N MET A 57 1.54 -8.26 -17.68
CA MET A 57 0.46 -7.44 -17.14
C MET A 57 -0.92 -8.08 -17.28
N LEU A 58 -1.21 -8.74 -18.40
CA LEU A 58 -2.46 -9.50 -18.55
C LEU A 58 -2.52 -10.71 -17.59
N ALA A 59 -1.39 -11.38 -17.39
CA ALA A 59 -1.27 -12.51 -16.48
C ALA A 59 -1.41 -12.08 -15.01
N ILE A 60 -0.78 -10.97 -14.62
CA ILE A 60 -0.91 -10.35 -13.28
C ILE A 60 -2.38 -9.98 -13.02
N ARG A 61 -3.05 -9.31 -13.97
CA ARG A 61 -4.47 -8.97 -13.83
C ARG A 61 -5.35 -10.22 -13.66
N LEU A 62 -5.06 -11.29 -14.39
CA LEU A 62 -5.78 -12.56 -14.22
C LEU A 62 -5.50 -13.17 -12.83
N LEU A 63 -4.24 -13.21 -12.41
CA LEU A 63 -3.83 -13.73 -11.11
C LEU A 63 -4.53 -12.99 -9.96
N LEU A 64 -4.54 -11.65 -9.98
CA LEU A 64 -5.23 -10.83 -8.97
C LEU A 64 -6.74 -11.09 -8.94
N LYS A 65 -7.36 -11.29 -10.13
CA LYS A 65 -8.77 -11.67 -10.22
C LYS A 65 -9.04 -13.00 -9.56
N LEU A 66 -8.22 -14.01 -9.88
CA LEU A 66 -8.34 -15.35 -9.32
C LEU A 66 -8.06 -15.37 -7.81
N SER A 67 -7.23 -14.46 -7.31
CA SER A 67 -6.79 -14.46 -5.92
C SER A 67 -7.79 -13.84 -4.95
N TYR A 68 -8.67 -12.95 -5.41
CA TYR A 68 -9.70 -12.36 -4.53
C TYR A 68 -10.99 -11.92 -5.22
N THR A 69 -10.93 -11.16 -6.32
CA THR A 69 -12.15 -10.50 -6.84
C THR A 69 -13.15 -11.49 -7.42
N TRP A 70 -12.68 -12.60 -8.00
CA TRP A 70 -13.52 -13.68 -8.51
C TRP A 70 -13.91 -14.73 -7.47
N LEU A 71 -13.49 -14.60 -6.21
CA LEU A 71 -13.87 -15.56 -5.18
C LEU A 71 -15.36 -15.50 -4.87
N SER A 72 -15.98 -16.67 -4.67
CA SER A 72 -17.36 -16.75 -4.21
C SER A 72 -17.53 -16.10 -2.82
N PRO A 73 -18.73 -15.60 -2.48
CA PRO A 73 -19.00 -15.06 -1.15
C PRO A 73 -18.72 -16.06 -0.03
N LYS A 74 -18.84 -17.37 -0.32
CA LYS A 74 -18.52 -18.45 0.62
C LYS A 74 -17.02 -18.46 0.97
N LEU A 75 -16.14 -18.33 -0.01
CA LEU A 75 -14.69 -18.30 0.22
C LEU A 75 -14.27 -17.03 0.96
N LYS A 76 -14.85 -15.87 0.59
CA LYS A 76 -14.56 -14.57 1.23
C LYS A 76 -14.94 -14.50 2.72
N LYS A 77 -15.61 -15.51 3.29
CA LYS A 77 -15.79 -15.59 4.75
C LYS A 77 -14.48 -15.84 5.48
N ASP A 78 -13.49 -16.42 4.82
CA ASP A 78 -12.15 -16.71 5.36
C ASP A 78 -11.08 -15.77 4.76
N SER A 79 -11.43 -14.49 4.58
CA SER A 79 -10.56 -13.49 3.93
C SER A 79 -9.19 -13.38 4.58
N LEU A 80 -9.10 -13.44 5.92
CA LEU A 80 -7.82 -13.40 6.65
C LEU A 80 -6.83 -14.45 6.12
N ASN A 81 -7.25 -15.72 6.08
CA ASN A 81 -6.39 -16.80 5.60
C ASN A 81 -6.11 -16.69 4.10
N ILE A 82 -7.05 -16.17 3.31
CA ILE A 82 -6.85 -15.95 1.87
C ILE A 82 -5.76 -14.92 1.63
N HIS A 83 -5.86 -13.76 2.29
CA HIS A 83 -4.86 -12.68 2.17
C HIS A 83 -3.49 -13.17 2.65
N LYS A 84 -3.44 -13.80 3.83
CA LYS A 84 -2.21 -14.36 4.37
C LYS A 84 -1.56 -15.38 3.45
N LYS A 85 -2.32 -16.35 2.92
CA LYS A 85 -1.80 -17.35 1.98
C LYS A 85 -1.26 -16.70 0.71
N PHE A 86 -1.95 -15.71 0.15
CA PHE A 86 -1.49 -15.02 -1.05
C PHE A 86 -0.18 -14.25 -0.82
N ILE A 87 -0.09 -13.50 0.29
CA ILE A 87 1.12 -12.74 0.65
C ILE A 87 2.30 -13.71 0.88
N LEU A 88 2.09 -14.79 1.63
CA LEU A 88 3.13 -15.79 1.89
C LEU A 88 3.58 -16.51 0.60
N GLU A 89 2.68 -16.69 -0.37
CA GLU A 89 3.02 -17.29 -1.66
C GLU A 89 3.90 -16.35 -2.52
N CYS A 90 3.68 -15.04 -2.42
CA CYS A 90 4.56 -14.03 -3.00
C CYS A 90 5.94 -14.07 -2.32
N TYR A 91 5.98 -14.16 -0.98
CA TYR A 91 7.24 -14.22 -0.22
C TYR A 91 8.03 -15.48 -0.53
N LYS A 92 7.38 -16.64 -0.60
CA LYS A 92 8.02 -17.90 -0.96
C LYS A 92 8.74 -17.80 -2.32
N ARG A 93 8.11 -17.17 -3.31
CA ARG A 93 8.74 -16.92 -4.62
C ARG A 93 9.88 -15.91 -4.53
N LEU A 94 9.69 -14.85 -3.77
CA LEU A 94 10.71 -13.84 -3.54
C LEU A 94 11.97 -14.45 -2.92
N GLU A 95 11.83 -15.21 -1.83
CA GLU A 95 12.94 -15.91 -1.17
C GLU A 95 13.66 -16.87 -2.12
N HIS A 96 12.91 -17.60 -2.94
CA HIS A 96 13.51 -18.48 -3.93
C HIS A 96 14.40 -17.70 -4.90
N ILE A 97 13.89 -16.60 -5.46
CA ILE A 97 14.64 -15.77 -6.41
C ILE A 97 15.85 -15.10 -5.73
N MET A 98 15.68 -14.59 -4.51
CA MET A 98 16.77 -13.97 -3.73
C MET A 98 17.87 -14.99 -3.39
N SER A 99 17.51 -16.22 -3.06
CA SER A 99 18.49 -17.29 -2.79
C SER A 99 19.34 -17.59 -4.03
N VAL A 100 18.71 -17.69 -5.21
CA VAL A 100 19.40 -17.90 -6.49
C VAL A 100 20.34 -16.73 -6.77
N LEU A 101 19.89 -15.49 -6.57
CA LEU A 101 20.69 -14.28 -6.77
C LEU A 101 21.92 -14.23 -5.83
N GLY A 102 21.75 -14.62 -4.56
CA GLY A 102 22.84 -14.73 -3.59
C GLY A 102 23.89 -15.80 -3.96
N HIS A 103 23.46 -16.97 -4.43
CA HIS A 103 24.37 -18.04 -4.86
C HIS A 103 25.23 -17.64 -6.08
N HIS A 104 24.68 -16.88 -7.02
CA HIS A 104 25.43 -16.43 -8.19
C HIS A 104 26.44 -15.32 -7.87
N SER A 105 26.20 -14.49 -6.85
CA SER A 105 27.17 -13.50 -6.37
C SER A 105 28.43 -14.17 -5.78
N VAL A 106 28.25 -15.24 -4.98
CA VAL A 106 29.36 -15.99 -4.36
C VAL A 106 30.13 -16.82 -5.40
N SER A 107 29.43 -17.43 -6.37
CA SER A 107 30.08 -18.21 -7.43
C SER A 107 30.96 -17.35 -8.34
N HIS A 108 30.57 -16.10 -8.63
CA HIS A 108 31.40 -15.19 -9.43
C HIS A 108 32.72 -14.83 -8.72
N ALA A 109 32.72 -14.65 -7.40
CA ALA A 109 33.94 -14.40 -6.63
C ALA A 109 34.91 -15.61 -6.66
N ALA A 110 34.39 -16.84 -6.66
CA ALA A 110 35.21 -18.05 -6.76
C ALA A 110 35.64 -18.38 -8.21
N THR A 111 34.81 -18.05 -9.20
CA THR A 111 35.02 -18.43 -10.61
C THR A 111 35.93 -17.43 -11.34
N SER A 112 35.90 -16.14 -10.97
CA SER A 112 36.85 -15.14 -11.49
C SER A 112 38.31 -15.43 -11.12
N ALA A 113 38.57 -16.26 -10.10
CA ALA A 113 39.92 -16.70 -9.76
C ALA A 113 40.42 -17.90 -10.59
N THR A 114 39.54 -18.62 -11.31
CA THR A 114 39.88 -19.94 -11.88
C THR A 114 39.69 -20.06 -13.40
N VAL A 115 38.95 -19.15 -14.05
CA VAL A 115 38.60 -19.25 -15.50
C VAL A 115 39.59 -18.52 -16.44
N ALA A 116 40.70 -17.98 -15.92
CA ALA A 116 41.79 -17.47 -16.77
C ALA A 116 42.58 -18.59 -17.50
N ALA A 117 42.28 -19.87 -17.26
CA ALA A 117 42.91 -20.98 -17.95
C ALA A 117 41.89 -22.06 -18.32
N THR A 118 41.93 -22.48 -19.59
CA THR A 118 41.50 -23.79 -20.12
C THR A 118 40.03 -24.07 -20.52
N VAL A 119 39.74 -23.74 -21.79
CA VAL A 119 39.05 -24.56 -22.85
C VAL A 119 37.50 -24.79 -22.77
N PRO A 120 36.86 -25.46 -23.77
CA PRO A 120 36.21 -24.97 -25.00
C PRO A 120 34.66 -24.97 -24.97
N ILE A 121 34.08 -24.43 -26.05
CA ILE A 121 32.66 -24.21 -26.32
C ILE A 121 31.87 -25.53 -26.56
N THR A 122 30.89 -25.81 -25.70
CA THR A 122 29.76 -26.73 -25.98
C THR A 122 28.45 -25.93 -26.09
N HIS A 123 27.71 -26.15 -27.18
CA HIS A 123 26.43 -25.50 -27.52
C HIS A 123 25.23 -26.07 -26.71
N GLU A 124 25.27 -25.99 -25.39
CA GLU A 124 24.03 -25.79 -24.63
C GLU A 124 23.88 -24.29 -24.42
N ALA A 125 22.67 -23.76 -24.56
CA ALA A 125 22.40 -22.33 -24.35
C ALA A 125 22.58 -22.00 -22.85
N ILE A 126 23.83 -21.89 -22.40
CA ILE A 126 24.23 -21.37 -21.11
C ILE A 126 23.82 -19.91 -21.14
N LEU A 127 22.63 -19.60 -20.59
CA LEU A 127 22.23 -18.23 -20.32
C LEU A 127 23.38 -17.56 -19.57
N SER A 128 23.85 -16.41 -20.09
CA SER A 128 24.95 -15.71 -19.44
C SER A 128 24.55 -15.38 -17.99
N PRO A 129 25.49 -15.40 -17.02
CA PRO A 129 25.20 -15.01 -15.64
C PRO A 129 24.51 -13.64 -15.52
N SER A 130 24.78 -12.73 -16.46
CA SER A 130 24.10 -11.44 -16.59
C SER A 130 22.62 -11.55 -16.95
N ALA A 131 22.23 -12.43 -17.88
CA ALA A 131 20.83 -12.61 -18.28
C ALA A 131 20.00 -13.24 -17.16
N ILE A 132 20.58 -14.17 -16.40
CA ILE A 132 19.93 -14.78 -15.23
C ILE A 132 19.66 -13.72 -14.16
N ARG A 133 20.64 -12.85 -13.88
CA ARG A 133 20.46 -11.73 -12.95
C ARG A 133 19.32 -10.82 -13.41
N THR A 134 19.29 -10.40 -14.67
CA THR A 134 18.22 -9.52 -15.19
C THR A 134 16.83 -10.16 -15.05
N ASN A 135 16.69 -11.45 -15.37
CA ASN A 135 15.41 -12.16 -15.22
C ASN A 135 14.95 -12.26 -13.75
N ASN A 136 15.89 -12.47 -12.83
CA ASN A 136 15.60 -12.50 -11.39
C ASN A 136 15.15 -11.14 -10.89
N LEU A 137 15.81 -10.05 -11.30
CA LEU A 137 15.41 -8.68 -10.94
C LEU A 137 14.03 -8.34 -11.47
N LEU A 138 13.73 -8.69 -12.72
CA LEU A 138 12.39 -8.53 -13.30
C LEU A 138 11.34 -9.33 -12.53
N SER A 139 11.67 -10.55 -12.10
CA SER A 139 10.77 -11.38 -11.31
C SER A 139 10.50 -10.78 -9.92
N ILE A 140 11.51 -10.18 -9.29
CA ILE A 140 11.37 -9.44 -8.02
C ILE A 140 10.45 -8.23 -8.21
N GLU A 141 10.71 -7.41 -9.24
CA GLU A 141 9.88 -6.25 -9.59
C GLU A 141 8.40 -6.65 -9.75
N ARG A 142 8.15 -7.72 -10.52
CA ARG A 142 6.78 -8.23 -10.73
C ARG A 142 6.13 -8.76 -9.46
N LEU A 143 6.87 -9.39 -8.55
CA LEU A 143 6.33 -9.80 -7.25
C LEU A 143 5.91 -8.61 -6.40
N LEU A 144 6.70 -7.53 -6.41
CA LEU A 144 6.34 -6.30 -5.71
C LEU A 144 5.11 -5.64 -6.34
N MET A 145 5.02 -5.59 -7.67
CA MET A 145 3.82 -5.14 -8.39
C MET A 145 2.58 -5.96 -8.01
N ILE A 146 2.71 -7.28 -7.94
CA ILE A 146 1.58 -8.16 -7.57
C ILE A 146 1.11 -7.86 -6.15
N ALA A 147 2.03 -7.71 -5.19
CA ALA A 147 1.68 -7.35 -3.82
C ALA A 147 1.01 -5.97 -3.75
N GLU A 148 1.59 -4.97 -4.41
CA GLU A 148 1.07 -3.59 -4.48
C GLU A 148 -0.35 -3.57 -5.03
N HIS A 149 -0.56 -4.15 -6.21
CA HIS A 149 -1.87 -4.18 -6.86
C HIS A 149 -2.87 -5.05 -6.10
N TYR A 150 -2.44 -6.10 -5.41
CA TYR A 150 -3.32 -6.91 -4.58
C TYR A 150 -3.87 -6.10 -3.42
N ILE A 151 -3.01 -5.39 -2.68
CA ILE A 151 -3.43 -4.49 -1.61
C ILE A 151 -4.41 -3.47 -2.18
N ILE A 152 -4.03 -2.69 -3.19
CA ILE A 152 -4.90 -1.66 -3.78
C ILE A 152 -6.25 -2.24 -4.21
N THR A 153 -6.26 -3.36 -4.93
CA THR A 153 -7.49 -3.94 -5.48
C THR A 153 -8.45 -4.41 -4.39
N VAL A 154 -7.92 -5.01 -3.32
CA VAL A 154 -8.72 -5.53 -2.21
C VAL A 154 -9.18 -4.37 -1.31
N GLU A 155 -8.27 -3.45 -0.97
CA GLU A 155 -8.56 -2.36 -0.04
C GLU A 155 -9.47 -1.30 -0.65
N ASP A 156 -9.49 -1.12 -1.98
CA ASP A 156 -10.47 -0.27 -2.66
C ASP A 156 -11.92 -0.74 -2.48
N LEU A 157 -12.13 -2.00 -2.08
CA LEU A 157 -13.47 -2.53 -1.78
C LEU A 157 -13.93 -2.18 -0.35
N HIS A 158 -13.02 -1.68 0.50
CA HIS A 158 -13.33 -1.28 1.86
C HIS A 158 -13.84 0.17 1.89
N ALA A 159 -15.10 0.36 2.26
CA ALA A 159 -15.73 1.69 2.36
C ALA A 159 -15.73 2.28 3.78
N GLY A 160 -15.21 1.55 4.77
CA GLY A 160 -15.19 1.97 6.17
C GLY A 160 -14.15 3.06 6.47
N PRO A 161 -14.27 3.74 7.62
CA PRO A 161 -13.20 4.58 8.15
C PRO A 161 -11.98 3.69 8.46
N ARG A 162 -10.79 4.30 8.38
CA ARG A 162 -9.52 3.66 8.72
C ARG A 162 -8.92 4.33 9.95
N THR A 163 -8.60 3.54 10.96
CA THR A 163 -7.86 3.90 12.17
C THR A 163 -6.44 3.35 12.11
N LEU A 164 -6.26 2.19 11.47
CA LEU A 164 -4.97 1.66 11.05
C LEU A 164 -4.61 2.28 9.70
N LEU A 165 -4.11 3.52 9.78
CA LEU A 165 -3.76 4.31 8.60
C LEU A 165 -2.60 3.66 7.84
N PRO A 166 -2.65 3.61 6.50
CA PRO A 166 -1.44 3.35 5.72
C PRO A 166 -0.43 4.49 5.98
N HIS A 167 0.86 4.19 5.91
CA HIS A 167 1.95 5.09 6.26
C HIS A 167 1.84 6.41 5.50
N GLY A 168 1.49 6.35 4.20
CA GLY A 168 1.31 7.56 3.40
C GLY A 168 0.19 8.48 3.86
N ALA A 169 -0.74 8.02 4.71
CA ALA A 169 -1.77 8.85 5.32
C ALA A 169 -1.40 9.33 6.74
N SER A 170 -0.22 8.95 7.26
CA SER A 170 0.22 9.26 8.62
C SER A 170 1.09 10.52 8.73
N PHE A 171 1.53 11.08 7.60
CA PHE A 171 2.37 12.28 7.54
C PHE A 171 1.95 13.22 6.40
N HIS A 172 2.38 14.48 6.50
CA HIS A 172 2.13 15.47 5.44
C HIS A 172 3.08 15.26 4.27
N GLY A 173 2.52 15.15 3.07
CA GLY A 173 3.30 15.08 1.84
C GLY A 173 3.86 16.45 1.43
N HIS A 174 4.38 16.55 0.20
CA HIS A 174 4.82 17.85 -0.30
C HIS A 174 3.62 18.82 -0.38
N PRO A 175 3.82 20.12 -0.07
CA PRO A 175 2.78 21.13 -0.21
C PRO A 175 2.25 21.19 -1.65
N ILE A 176 0.95 21.41 -1.79
CA ILE A 176 0.31 21.71 -3.07
C ILE A 176 -0.77 22.79 -2.87
N THR A 177 -0.88 23.72 -3.80
CA THR A 177 -1.99 24.67 -3.87
C THR A 177 -3.10 24.12 -4.77
N VAL A 178 -4.33 24.08 -4.28
CA VAL A 178 -5.51 23.67 -5.08
C VAL A 178 -6.42 24.88 -5.32
N ASN A 179 -6.65 25.20 -6.59
CA ASN A 179 -7.49 26.30 -7.05
C ASN A 179 -8.88 25.76 -7.43
N ILE A 180 -9.91 26.20 -6.72
CA ILE A 180 -11.27 25.66 -6.83
C ILE A 180 -12.17 26.66 -7.56
N ASN A 181 -12.72 26.20 -8.68
CA ASN A 181 -13.77 26.89 -9.42
C ASN A 181 -15.14 26.32 -9.05
N CYS A 182 -15.90 27.07 -8.25
CA CYS A 182 -17.27 26.73 -7.90
C CYS A 182 -18.24 27.33 -8.92
N ASP A 183 -19.16 26.51 -9.43
CA ASP A 183 -20.19 26.96 -10.38
C ASP A 183 -21.35 27.69 -9.68
N VAL A 184 -21.79 27.18 -8.53
CA VAL A 184 -22.92 27.69 -7.75
C VAL A 184 -22.60 27.57 -6.25
N PRO A 185 -22.48 28.67 -5.49
CA PRO A 185 -22.31 30.04 -5.97
C PRO A 185 -21.02 30.18 -6.80
N LYS A 186 -21.01 31.10 -7.76
CA LYS A 186 -19.82 31.36 -8.57
C LYS A 186 -18.73 31.98 -7.69
N GLN A 187 -17.74 31.17 -7.32
CA GLN A 187 -16.69 31.55 -6.38
C GLN A 187 -15.37 30.88 -6.75
N HIS A 188 -14.26 31.60 -6.55
CA HIS A 188 -12.91 31.05 -6.64
C HIS A 188 -12.35 30.90 -5.23
N ILE A 189 -11.91 29.70 -4.86
CA ILE A 189 -11.32 29.41 -3.55
C ILE A 189 -9.95 28.80 -3.78
N THR A 190 -8.92 29.35 -3.14
CA THR A 190 -7.59 28.73 -3.11
C THR A 190 -7.39 28.06 -1.75
N LEU A 191 -7.02 26.78 -1.76
CA LEU A 191 -6.69 26.00 -0.57
C LEU A 191 -5.24 25.53 -0.62
N GLN A 192 -4.52 25.75 0.47
CA GLN A 192 -3.22 25.13 0.72
C GLN A 192 -3.46 23.71 1.25
N CYS A 193 -2.85 22.73 0.60
CA CYS A 193 -3.02 21.30 0.86
C CYS A 193 -1.63 20.63 0.89
N HIS A 194 -1.60 19.31 1.05
CA HIS A 194 -0.42 18.50 0.79
C HIS A 194 -0.78 17.24 0.01
N SER A 195 0.19 16.65 -0.68
CA SER A 195 -0.05 15.51 -1.59
C SER A 195 -0.61 14.26 -0.90
N ASN A 196 -0.27 14.07 0.38
CA ASN A 196 -0.84 13.01 1.23
C ASN A 196 -2.18 13.37 1.90
N GLU A 197 -2.81 14.51 1.58
CA GLU A 197 -4.12 14.83 2.16
C GLU A 197 -5.17 13.88 1.58
N SER A 198 -6.15 13.46 2.37
CA SER A 198 -7.23 12.62 1.84
C SER A 198 -8.22 13.47 1.04
N LEU A 199 -8.82 12.88 -0.01
CA LEU A 199 -9.93 13.50 -0.73
C LEU A 199 -11.09 13.83 0.23
N ARG A 200 -11.31 12.97 1.25
CA ARG A 200 -12.25 13.25 2.33
C ARG A 200 -11.98 14.59 2.99
N SER A 201 -10.76 14.82 3.47
CA SER A 201 -10.36 16.08 4.13
C SER A 201 -10.61 17.28 3.21
N LEU A 202 -10.13 17.20 1.96
CA LEU A 202 -10.32 18.27 0.98
C LEU A 202 -11.81 18.57 0.77
N ARG A 203 -12.66 17.54 0.62
CA ARG A 203 -14.12 17.69 0.47
C ARG A 203 -14.76 18.39 1.66
N HIS A 204 -14.36 18.05 2.89
CA HIS A 204 -14.87 18.69 4.10
C HIS A 204 -14.46 20.16 4.18
N ARG A 205 -13.21 20.47 3.82
CA ARG A 205 -12.70 21.87 3.79
C ARG A 205 -13.43 22.70 2.74
N ILE A 206 -13.68 22.15 1.55
CA ILE A 206 -14.48 22.80 0.50
C ILE A 206 -15.91 23.04 1.00
N ALA A 207 -16.54 22.02 1.60
CA ALA A 207 -17.89 22.10 2.13
C ALA A 207 -18.02 23.21 3.19
N GLY A 208 -17.05 23.30 4.11
CA GLY A 208 -16.98 24.38 5.12
C GLY A 208 -16.83 25.77 4.50
N ARG A 209 -16.02 25.93 3.44
CA ARG A 209 -15.89 27.21 2.73
C ARG A 209 -17.14 27.62 1.95
N LEU A 210 -17.91 26.64 1.48
CA LEU A 210 -19.16 26.85 0.74
C LEU A 210 -20.42 26.86 1.63
N ASN A 211 -20.26 26.60 2.94
CA ASN A 211 -21.36 26.45 3.90
C ASN A 211 -22.42 25.41 3.45
N VAL A 212 -21.95 24.26 2.95
CA VAL A 212 -22.78 23.11 2.56
C VAL A 212 -22.28 21.85 3.29
N THR A 213 -23.04 20.76 3.20
CA THR A 213 -22.59 19.46 3.70
C THR A 213 -21.59 18.80 2.73
N PRO A 214 -20.62 17.99 3.21
CA PRO A 214 -19.67 17.29 2.35
C PRO A 214 -20.33 16.44 1.26
N GLU A 215 -21.50 15.85 1.53
CA GLU A 215 -22.28 15.04 0.61
C GLU A 215 -22.81 15.85 -0.59
N GLN A 216 -23.01 17.15 -0.40
CA GLN A 216 -23.46 18.04 -1.45
C GLN A 216 -22.33 18.45 -2.41
N VAL A 217 -21.06 18.31 -2.00
CA VAL A 217 -19.90 18.73 -2.78
C VAL A 217 -19.51 17.67 -3.80
N GLN A 218 -19.63 18.00 -5.08
CA GLN A 218 -19.15 17.19 -6.20
C GLN A 218 -17.86 17.80 -6.74
N ILE A 219 -16.76 17.04 -6.68
CA ILE A 219 -15.42 17.45 -7.12
C ILE A 219 -15.14 16.82 -8.48
N PHE A 220 -14.68 17.65 -9.43
CA PHE A 220 -14.22 17.24 -10.74
C PHE A 220 -12.75 17.60 -10.89
N ASN A 221 -11.89 16.60 -11.11
CA ASN A 221 -10.48 16.77 -11.47
C ASN A 221 -10.27 16.20 -12.87
N ASN A 222 -9.60 16.94 -13.77
CA ASN A 222 -9.37 16.53 -15.17
C ASN A 222 -10.65 15.98 -15.85
N GLU A 223 -11.75 16.73 -15.75
CA GLU A 223 -13.09 16.39 -16.28
C GLU A 223 -13.75 15.14 -15.67
N LYS A 224 -13.11 14.47 -14.70
CA LYS A 224 -13.61 13.26 -14.05
C LYS A 224 -14.19 13.56 -12.67
N MET A 225 -15.43 13.12 -12.44
CA MET A 225 -16.07 13.20 -11.13
C MET A 225 -15.39 12.26 -10.13
N LEU A 226 -14.95 12.80 -9.00
CA LEU A 226 -14.37 12.05 -7.88
C LEU A 226 -15.48 11.64 -6.91
N LEU A 227 -15.96 10.40 -7.07
CA LEU A 227 -17.01 9.79 -6.23
C LEU A 227 -16.56 9.63 -4.77
N SER A 228 -17.51 9.58 -3.83
CA SER A 228 -17.21 9.37 -2.40
C SER A 228 -16.51 8.04 -2.11
N SER A 229 -16.60 7.04 -2.99
CA SER A 229 -15.81 5.81 -2.89
C SER A 229 -14.30 6.04 -3.02
N LYS A 230 -13.88 7.22 -3.50
CA LYS A 230 -12.48 7.66 -3.57
C LYS A 230 -12.08 8.57 -2.41
N ASP A 231 -12.98 8.88 -1.48
CA ASP A 231 -12.66 9.72 -0.31
C ASP A 231 -11.48 9.22 0.54
N PRO A 232 -11.24 7.90 0.70
CA PRO A 232 -10.06 7.40 1.39
C PRO A 232 -8.74 7.59 0.62
N LYS A 233 -8.78 7.95 -0.67
CA LYS A 233 -7.58 8.14 -1.49
C LYS A 233 -6.90 9.45 -1.17
N LEU A 234 -5.58 9.42 -1.27
CA LEU A 234 -4.73 10.58 -1.09
C LEU A 234 -4.69 11.42 -2.37
N LEU A 235 -4.45 12.72 -2.26
CA LEU A 235 -4.48 13.64 -3.41
C LEU A 235 -3.48 13.21 -4.50
N TYR A 236 -2.27 12.75 -4.16
CA TYR A 236 -1.31 12.24 -5.15
C TYR A 236 -1.84 11.02 -5.91
N GLN A 237 -2.66 10.17 -5.27
CA GLN A 237 -3.25 8.97 -5.90
C GLN A 237 -4.38 9.33 -6.87
N LEU A 238 -4.83 10.58 -6.82
CA LEU A 238 -5.91 11.14 -7.64
C LEU A 238 -5.38 12.16 -8.65
N GLU A 239 -4.07 12.17 -8.89
CA GLU A 239 -3.40 13.02 -9.89
C GLU A 239 -3.64 14.51 -9.60
N PHE A 240 -3.59 14.91 -8.33
CA PHE A 240 -3.49 16.33 -7.96
C PHE A 240 -2.04 16.78 -8.05
N GLU A 241 -1.82 17.85 -8.78
CA GLU A 241 -0.54 18.53 -8.92
C GLU A 241 -0.56 19.88 -8.19
N ASP A 242 0.59 20.54 -8.10
CA ASP A 242 0.65 21.89 -7.55
C ASP A 242 -0.02 22.90 -8.48
N GLU A 243 -0.67 23.91 -7.90
CA GLU A 243 -1.52 24.90 -8.58
C GLU A 243 -2.69 24.33 -9.40
N GLN A 244 -3.07 23.07 -9.16
CA GLN A 244 -4.13 22.37 -9.89
C GLN A 244 -5.47 23.10 -9.79
N ILE A 245 -6.14 23.27 -10.94
CA ILE A 245 -7.48 23.84 -11.02
C ILE A 245 -8.51 22.71 -11.02
N ILE A 246 -9.41 22.70 -10.03
CA ILE A 246 -10.52 21.75 -9.94
C ILE A 246 -11.87 22.47 -10.05
N PHE A 247 -12.87 21.76 -10.54
CA PHE A 247 -14.25 22.27 -10.61
C PHE A 247 -15.10 21.64 -9.52
N VAL A 248 -15.89 22.46 -8.84
CA VAL A 248 -16.80 22.03 -7.77
C VAL A 248 -18.23 22.44 -8.08
N LYS A 249 -19.15 21.49 -7.91
CA LYS A 249 -20.59 21.72 -7.99
C LYS A 249 -21.24 21.31 -6.67
N THR A 250 -22.17 22.13 -6.18
CA THR A 250 -22.98 21.80 -5.01
C THR A 250 -24.33 21.26 -5.47
N THR A 251 -24.77 20.14 -4.90
CA THR A 251 -26.11 19.59 -5.13
C THR A 251 -27.09 20.09 -4.06
N GLY A 252 -28.22 20.64 -4.50
CA GLY A 252 -29.29 21.13 -3.63
C GLY A 252 -29.03 22.52 -3.03
N SER A 253 -29.41 23.56 -3.77
CA SER A 253 -29.48 24.93 -3.25
C SER A 253 -30.94 25.36 -3.08
N SER A 254 -31.46 25.28 -1.85
CA SER A 254 -32.32 26.35 -1.33
C SER A 254 -31.40 27.21 -0.47
N VAL A 255 -30.91 28.30 -1.04
CA VAL A 255 -29.97 29.21 -0.39
C VAL A 255 -30.67 29.89 0.80
N THR A 256 -30.16 29.71 2.01
CA THR A 256 -30.34 30.70 3.10
C THR A 256 -28.99 31.37 3.34
N MET A 257 -28.84 32.57 2.78
CA MET A 257 -27.75 33.48 3.10
C MET A 257 -27.94 33.95 4.55
N VAL A 258 -26.98 33.70 5.43
CA VAL A 258 -26.83 34.46 6.67
C VAL A 258 -25.42 35.03 6.70
N THR A 259 -25.37 36.33 7.00
CA THR A 259 -24.23 37.24 6.92
C THR A 259 -23.22 37.08 8.06
N ASN A 260 -21.99 37.49 7.75
CA ASN A 260 -20.76 37.49 8.55
C ASN A 260 -20.87 37.85 10.04
N LYS A 261 -20.02 37.21 10.85
CA LYS A 261 -19.35 37.85 11.99
C LYS A 261 -18.01 37.18 12.31
N ASP A 262 -17.08 38.01 12.77
CA ASP A 262 -15.64 37.80 12.95
C ASP A 262 -15.22 36.77 14.03
N GLU A 263 -13.98 36.31 13.87
CA GLU A 263 -12.96 35.79 14.81
C GLU A 263 -13.40 35.26 16.19
N ILE A 264 -12.95 34.04 16.53
CA ILE A 264 -12.11 33.69 17.71
C ILE A 264 -12.04 32.15 17.92
N GLU A 265 -10.80 31.72 18.16
CA GLU A 265 -10.29 30.56 18.92
C GLU A 265 -10.58 29.10 18.53
N MET A 266 -9.44 28.43 18.37
CA MET A 266 -9.16 27.01 18.44
C MET A 266 -9.71 26.39 19.73
N GLN A 267 -10.71 25.52 19.61
CA GLN A 267 -11.01 24.50 20.62
C GLN A 267 -11.43 23.21 19.93
N ASP A 268 -10.52 22.22 20.02
CA ASP A 268 -10.79 20.81 19.77
C ASP A 268 -11.96 20.36 20.66
N ILE A 269 -13.13 20.18 20.07
CA ILE A 269 -14.21 19.43 20.71
C ILE A 269 -13.95 17.96 20.41
N ARG A 270 -13.39 17.28 21.42
CA ARG A 270 -13.52 15.83 21.58
C ARG A 270 -15.01 15.48 21.49
N ALA A 271 -15.38 14.73 20.47
CA ALA A 271 -16.68 14.09 20.41
C ALA A 271 -16.74 13.02 21.50
N ASP A 272 -17.33 13.37 22.63
CA ASP A 272 -17.63 12.46 23.73
C ASP A 272 -18.96 11.77 23.41
N ASP A 273 -18.92 10.73 22.56
CA ASP A 273 -20.07 9.87 22.30
C ASP A 273 -20.16 8.79 23.38
N THR A 274 -20.77 9.14 24.52
CA THR A 274 -21.18 8.18 25.54
C THR A 274 -22.42 7.42 25.05
N SER A 275 -22.21 6.40 24.21
CA SER A 275 -23.22 5.37 23.98
C SER A 275 -22.57 3.99 23.83
N ALA A 276 -23.01 3.02 24.64
CA ALA A 276 -22.51 1.64 24.63
C ALA A 276 -22.68 0.92 23.27
N SER A 277 -23.50 1.49 22.36
CA SER A 277 -23.68 1.04 20.97
C SER A 277 -22.51 1.47 20.05
N GLY A 278 -21.91 2.64 20.29
CA GLY A 278 -20.78 3.15 19.51
C GLY A 278 -19.51 2.32 19.69
N CYS A 279 -19.24 1.88 20.92
CA CYS A 279 -18.07 1.05 21.26
C CYS A 279 -18.02 -0.28 20.47
N ASN A 280 -19.16 -0.98 20.36
CA ASN A 280 -19.24 -2.24 19.62
C ASN A 280 -19.07 -2.05 18.11
N ARG A 281 -19.59 -0.94 17.56
CA ARG A 281 -19.45 -0.60 16.13
C ARG A 281 -17.99 -0.29 15.78
N GLN A 282 -17.30 0.43 16.65
CA GLN A 282 -15.89 0.79 16.47
C GLN A 282 -14.98 -0.43 16.61
N ALA A 283 -15.25 -1.31 17.58
CA ALA A 283 -14.54 -2.59 17.71
C ALA A 283 -14.69 -3.48 16.46
N TYR A 284 -15.91 -3.61 15.93
CA TYR A 284 -16.16 -4.35 14.70
C TYR A 284 -15.46 -3.73 13.48
N ALA A 285 -15.48 -2.39 13.35
CA ALA A 285 -14.77 -1.71 12.28
C ALA A 285 -13.26 -1.97 12.34
N LEU A 286 -12.67 -1.89 13.54
CA LEU A 286 -11.26 -2.19 13.77
C LEU A 286 -10.91 -3.66 13.45
N GLU A 287 -11.78 -4.61 13.79
CA GLU A 287 -11.61 -6.02 13.40
C GLU A 287 -11.61 -6.20 11.88
N GLN A 288 -12.48 -5.47 11.16
CA GLN A 288 -12.47 -5.47 9.69
C GLN A 288 -11.20 -4.83 9.12
N GLU A 289 -10.63 -3.83 9.79
CA GLU A 289 -9.34 -3.26 9.38
C GLU A 289 -8.18 -4.24 9.58
N ARG A 290 -8.19 -5.03 10.66
CA ARG A 290 -7.13 -6.02 10.94
C ARG A 290 -7.03 -7.11 9.87
N ILE A 291 -8.12 -7.42 9.19
CA ILE A 291 -8.13 -8.42 8.11
C ILE A 291 -7.74 -7.84 6.74
N MET A 292 -7.40 -6.55 6.67
CA MET A 292 -6.97 -5.92 5.43
C MET A 292 -5.58 -6.43 5.01
N PRO A 293 -5.32 -6.65 3.72
CA PRO A 293 -4.06 -7.25 3.27
C PRO A 293 -2.82 -6.41 3.60
N GLY A 294 -2.88 -5.07 3.56
CA GLY A 294 -1.76 -4.22 3.98
C GLY A 294 -1.47 -4.34 5.48
N VAL A 295 -2.51 -4.49 6.29
CA VAL A 295 -2.38 -4.71 7.74
C VAL A 295 -1.81 -6.11 8.03
N ILE A 296 -2.30 -7.15 7.35
CA ILE A 296 -1.76 -8.52 7.49
C ILE A 296 -0.30 -8.58 7.04
N MET A 297 0.04 -7.93 5.91
CA MET A 297 1.40 -7.92 5.37
C MET A 297 2.40 -7.29 6.35
N SER A 298 2.03 -6.16 6.96
CA SER A 298 2.87 -5.47 7.95
C SER A 298 2.98 -6.25 9.27
N THR A 299 1.87 -6.72 9.82
CA THR A 299 1.82 -7.27 11.19
C THR A 299 2.09 -8.77 11.27
N GLU A 300 1.36 -9.59 10.50
CA GLU A 300 1.47 -11.05 10.56
C GLU A 300 2.59 -11.59 9.68
N CYS A 301 2.81 -10.99 8.51
CA CYS A 301 3.86 -11.41 7.58
C CYS A 301 5.20 -10.68 7.80
N ARG A 302 5.23 -9.65 8.66
CA ARG A 302 6.44 -8.88 9.03
C ARG A 302 7.24 -8.40 7.82
N ALA A 303 6.57 -7.68 6.93
CA ALA A 303 7.11 -7.28 5.64
C ALA A 303 8.36 -6.41 5.66
N PHE A 304 8.51 -5.56 6.68
CA PHE A 304 9.46 -4.45 6.67
C PHE A 304 10.91 -4.89 6.47
N ASP A 305 11.37 -5.90 7.21
CA ASP A 305 12.75 -6.39 7.10
C ASP A 305 13.08 -6.81 5.66
N LYS A 306 12.14 -7.47 4.98
CA LYS A 306 12.30 -7.88 3.59
C LYS A 306 12.22 -6.71 2.62
N LEU A 307 11.30 -5.78 2.82
CA LEU A 307 11.20 -4.56 2.01
C LEU A 307 12.49 -3.74 2.10
N TYR A 308 13.06 -3.57 3.29
CA TYR A 308 14.34 -2.89 3.48
C TYR A 308 15.50 -3.62 2.81
N GLN A 309 15.57 -4.95 2.90
CA GLN A 309 16.57 -5.76 2.18
C GLN A 309 16.47 -5.61 0.65
N LEU A 310 15.24 -5.51 0.10
CA LEU A 310 15.06 -5.33 -1.35
C LEU A 310 15.49 -3.94 -1.83
N ALA A 311 15.29 -2.90 -1.01
CA ALA A 311 15.76 -1.55 -1.33
C ALA A 311 17.30 -1.46 -1.39
N GLU A 312 18.02 -2.35 -0.69
CA GLU A 312 19.48 -2.46 -0.73
C GLU A 312 20.02 -3.09 -2.03
N LEU A 313 19.15 -3.59 -2.92
CA LEU A 313 19.58 -4.07 -4.24
C LEU A 313 20.05 -2.93 -5.16
N GLU A 314 19.77 -1.67 -4.80
CA GLU A 314 20.12 -0.45 -5.57
C GLU A 314 19.55 -0.43 -7.00
N GLU A 315 18.48 -1.19 -7.25
CA GLU A 315 17.79 -1.22 -8.54
C GLU A 315 16.62 -0.22 -8.53
N PRO A 316 16.63 0.84 -9.36
CA PRO A 316 15.67 1.95 -9.26
C PRO A 316 14.20 1.53 -9.33
N SER A 317 13.86 0.56 -10.20
CA SER A 317 12.46 0.11 -10.32
C SER A 317 11.99 -0.63 -9.07
N ILE A 318 12.84 -1.51 -8.52
CA ILE A 318 12.56 -2.24 -7.28
C ILE A 318 12.38 -1.26 -6.12
N THR A 319 13.31 -0.31 -5.95
CA THR A 319 13.22 0.71 -4.90
C THR A 319 11.92 1.51 -5.00
N SER A 320 11.49 1.88 -6.21
CA SER A 320 10.22 2.59 -6.43
C SER A 320 9.01 1.77 -6.00
N HIS A 321 8.98 0.47 -6.29
CA HIS A 321 7.90 -0.42 -5.82
C HIS A 321 7.94 -0.65 -4.31
N VAL A 322 9.13 -0.75 -3.70
CA VAL A 322 9.27 -0.85 -2.25
C VAL A 322 8.69 0.39 -1.57
N GLN A 323 8.99 1.60 -2.07
CA GLN A 323 8.42 2.85 -1.54
C GLN A 323 6.90 2.86 -1.64
N ARG A 324 6.36 2.52 -2.82
CA ARG A 324 4.89 2.42 -3.01
C ARG A 324 4.25 1.44 -2.05
N LEU A 325 4.87 0.28 -1.82
CA LEU A 325 4.38 -0.69 -0.85
C LEU A 325 4.40 -0.14 0.58
N LEU A 326 5.50 0.48 1.03
CA LEU A 326 5.57 1.08 2.37
C LEU A 326 4.45 2.11 2.59
N MET A 327 4.15 2.92 1.57
CA MET A 327 3.07 3.90 1.62
C MET A 327 1.67 3.29 1.76
N LEU A 328 1.50 2.00 1.46
CA LEU A 328 0.24 1.25 1.59
C LEU A 328 0.14 0.44 2.88
N LEU A 329 1.25 0.18 3.57
CA LEU A 329 1.27 -0.55 4.84
C LEU A 329 1.09 0.43 6.01
N PRO A 330 0.47 0.02 7.14
CA PRO A 330 0.62 0.75 8.41
C PRO A 330 2.08 1.04 8.73
N THR A 331 2.38 2.10 9.48
CA THR A 331 3.76 2.44 9.88
C THR A 331 4.46 1.27 10.57
N ASP A 332 5.76 1.08 10.31
CA ASP A 332 6.56 0.02 10.95
C ASP A 332 6.42 0.13 12.48
N PRO A 333 5.86 -0.89 13.16
CA PRO A 333 5.66 -0.85 14.60
C PRO A 333 6.97 -0.69 15.37
N VAL A 334 8.09 -1.17 14.83
CA VAL A 334 9.42 -0.99 15.45
C VAL A 334 9.86 0.48 15.38
N VAL A 335 9.58 1.16 14.27
CA VAL A 335 9.86 2.60 14.12
C VAL A 335 8.94 3.39 15.04
N GLN A 336 7.65 3.07 15.09
CA GLN A 336 6.68 3.73 15.95
C GLN A 336 7.06 3.59 17.44
N GLU A 337 7.36 2.37 17.92
CA GLU A 337 7.78 2.12 19.30
C GLU A 337 9.07 2.87 19.65
N ALA A 338 10.03 2.92 18.72
CA ALA A 338 11.28 3.63 18.93
C ALA A 338 11.08 5.15 19.06
N LEU A 339 10.18 5.74 18.25
CA LEU A 339 9.81 7.17 18.35
C LEU A 339 9.02 7.47 19.63
N ASP A 340 8.05 6.62 19.99
CA ASP A 340 7.26 6.76 21.22
C ASP A 340 8.15 6.72 22.46
N SER A 341 9.12 5.79 22.49
CA SER A 341 10.11 5.67 23.56
C SER A 341 10.93 6.95 23.74
N ILE A 342 11.29 7.61 22.63
CA ILE A 342 12.03 8.87 22.65
C ILE A 342 11.14 10.00 23.17
N GLY A 343 9.89 10.09 22.71
CA GLY A 343 8.92 11.08 23.22
C GLY A 343 8.68 10.99 24.72
N GLN A 344 8.60 9.76 25.25
CA GLN A 344 8.48 9.52 26.69
C GLN A 344 9.73 9.96 27.47
N GLN A 345 10.94 9.68 26.95
CA GLN A 345 12.19 10.15 27.57
C GLN A 345 12.29 11.68 27.63
N PHE A 346 11.86 12.38 26.58
CA PHE A 346 11.81 13.86 26.59
C PHE A 346 10.75 14.41 27.56
N THR A 347 9.60 13.76 27.68
CA THR A 347 8.55 14.18 28.62
C THR A 347 9.01 14.02 30.08
N LEU A 348 9.72 12.94 30.40
CA LEU A 348 10.28 12.68 31.73
C LEU A 348 11.43 13.63 32.08
N THR A 349 12.26 14.03 31.11
CA THR A 349 13.36 14.99 31.34
C THR A 349 12.91 16.44 31.44
N CYS A 350 11.77 16.81 30.85
CA CYS A 350 11.16 18.14 31.02
C CYS A 350 10.34 18.28 32.32
N THR A 351 9.92 17.17 32.95
CA THR A 351 9.11 17.19 34.19
C THR A 351 9.94 17.18 35.47
N THR A 352 11.27 17.10 35.41
CA THR A 352 12.16 17.19 36.59
C THR A 352 12.33 18.62 37.15
N GLY A 353 11.31 19.46 37.00
CA GLY A 353 11.17 20.76 37.68
C GLY A 353 10.32 20.73 38.96
N SER A 354 9.69 19.61 39.32
CA SER A 354 8.93 19.52 40.57
C SER A 354 9.42 18.37 41.46
N THR A 355 10.02 18.77 42.58
CA THR A 355 10.36 18.00 43.78
C THR A 355 9.36 16.89 44.15
N SER A 356 9.83 15.64 44.26
CA SER A 356 9.71 14.80 45.46
C SER A 356 10.31 13.40 45.23
N MET A 357 10.87 12.85 46.31
CA MET A 357 11.52 11.54 46.39
C MET A 357 10.50 10.40 46.52
N ASP A 358 11.02 9.17 46.28
CA ASP A 358 10.42 7.83 46.40
C ASP A 358 9.63 7.32 45.18
N ASP A 359 9.67 6.05 44.76
CA ASP A 359 10.61 4.92 44.84
C ASP A 359 10.01 3.83 43.90
N SER A 360 10.87 3.01 43.30
CA SER A 360 10.64 1.62 42.88
C SER A 360 9.54 1.30 41.85
N GLY A 361 9.95 1.23 40.59
CA GLY A 361 9.23 0.60 39.48
C GLY A 361 10.02 0.70 38.18
N GLY A 362 11.23 0.12 38.14
CA GLY A 362 12.17 0.24 37.02
C GLY A 362 11.67 -0.41 35.73
N VAL A 363 10.92 0.34 34.93
CA VAL A 363 10.90 0.14 33.48
C VAL A 363 12.29 0.54 33.00
N VAL A 364 13.14 -0.43 32.68
CA VAL A 364 14.43 -0.16 32.04
C VAL A 364 14.11 0.54 30.72
N PRO A 365 14.47 1.83 30.55
CA PRO A 365 14.28 2.46 29.26
C PRO A 365 15.25 1.77 28.31
N THR A 366 14.73 1.11 27.29
CA THR A 366 15.53 0.81 26.10
C THR A 366 16.06 2.16 25.62
N THR A 367 17.34 2.42 25.83
CA THR A 367 17.99 3.66 25.38
C THR A 367 18.13 3.60 23.86
N THR A 368 17.02 3.77 23.14
CA THR A 368 17.03 4.00 21.70
C THR A 368 17.59 5.40 21.46
N ASN A 369 18.87 5.47 21.11
CA ASN A 369 19.50 6.73 20.78
C ASN A 369 18.91 7.25 19.45
N LEU A 370 18.19 8.38 19.48
CA LEU A 370 17.60 9.04 18.29
C LEU A 370 18.61 9.11 17.14
N LYS A 371 19.88 9.41 17.44
CA LYS A 371 20.97 9.49 16.45
C LYS A 371 21.17 8.17 15.70
N ASN A 372 20.97 7.03 16.35
CA ASN A 372 21.13 5.72 15.71
C ASN A 372 19.97 5.43 14.76
N MET A 373 18.77 5.96 14.99
CA MET A 373 17.62 5.83 14.07
C MET A 373 17.80 6.60 12.76
N PHE A 374 18.74 7.54 12.70
CA PHE A 374 19.01 8.33 11.48
C PHE A 374 20.42 8.12 10.92
N ARG A 375 21.19 7.18 11.50
CA ARG A 375 22.53 6.83 11.04
C ARG A 375 22.47 5.58 10.18
N CYS A 376 22.84 5.71 8.91
CA CYS A 376 23.01 4.57 8.01
C CYS A 376 24.11 3.59 8.46
N THR A 377 24.97 3.97 9.41
CA THR A 377 26.01 3.10 9.99
C THR A 377 25.56 2.33 11.22
N ALA A 378 24.35 2.59 11.74
CA ALA A 378 23.82 1.83 12.86
C ALA A 378 23.37 0.43 12.41
N ALA A 379 23.44 -0.55 13.31
CA ALA A 379 23.05 -1.92 13.00
C ALA A 379 21.57 -2.01 12.60
N GLY A 380 21.28 -2.68 11.47
CA GLY A 380 19.91 -2.82 10.97
C GLY A 380 19.34 -1.56 10.31
N MET A 381 20.17 -0.55 10.04
CA MET A 381 19.81 0.69 9.36
C MET A 381 20.37 0.72 7.94
N SER A 382 19.50 0.92 6.96
CA SER A 382 19.88 1.19 5.57
C SER A 382 19.62 2.66 5.24
N PRO A 383 20.26 3.26 4.21
CA PRO A 383 19.93 4.61 3.75
C PRO A 383 18.43 4.77 3.49
N PHE A 384 17.81 3.72 2.97
CA PHE A 384 16.38 3.67 2.72
C PHE A 384 15.53 3.71 4.00
N ARG A 385 15.89 2.91 5.01
CA ARG A 385 15.20 2.95 6.32
C ARG A 385 15.39 4.29 7.03
N VAL A 386 16.54 4.94 6.85
CA VAL A 386 16.77 6.30 7.37
C VAL A 386 15.83 7.30 6.71
N LEU A 387 15.66 7.24 5.38
CA LEU A 387 14.71 8.11 4.67
C LEU A 387 13.26 7.86 5.12
N TYR A 388 12.88 6.59 5.26
CA TYR A 388 11.57 6.21 5.80
C TYR A 388 11.31 6.81 7.19
N ASN A 389 12.33 6.92 8.04
CA ASN A 389 12.19 7.54 9.35
C ASN A 389 12.07 9.09 9.30
N LEU A 390 12.41 9.72 8.18
CA LEU A 390 12.39 11.18 7.99
C LEU A 390 11.11 11.69 7.33
N GLU A 391 10.34 10.82 6.69
CA GLU A 391 8.98 11.08 6.18
C GLU A 391 8.02 11.31 7.36
#